data_AF-A0A6B1CX90-F1
#
_entry.id   AF-A0A6B1CX90-F1
#
_cell.length_a   1.000
_cell.length_b   1.000
_cell.length_c   1.000
_cell.angle_alpha   90.00
_cell.angle_beta   90.00
_cell.angle_gamma   90.00
#
_symmetry.space_group_name_H-M   'P 1'
#
loop_
_entity.id
_entity.type
_entity.pdbx_description
1 polymer ?
#
loop_
_entity_poly.entity_id
_entity_poly.type
_entity_poly.pdbx_seq_one_letter_code
_entity_poly.pdbx_strand_id
1 'polypeptide(L)'
;MLTIHCDDVKAIRHELAVYVSDQIGAVPTLKTSEFVLSPVEDEPIDKTLAVTAIREYIESLGETHNFDIIPVQNEIFIKSITGKIIERDTRKDPGMFSCPHCGFLTKYEEEYQTHIKIHYF
;
A
#
# COMPACT_ATOMS: atom_id res chain seq x y z
N MET A 1 -6.85 18.86 8.24
CA MET A 1 -6.51 17.43 8.37
C MET A 1 -7.66 16.61 7.81
N LEU A 2 -7.46 15.38 7.37
CA LEU A 2 -8.49 14.48 6.82
C LEU A 2 -8.14 13.05 7.23
N THR A 3 -9.08 12.31 7.83
CA THR A 3 -8.83 10.93 8.28
C THR A 3 -9.40 9.92 7.29
N ILE A 4 -8.62 8.91 6.93
CA ILE A 4 -9.05 7.83 6.04
C ILE A 4 -9.04 6.52 6.83
N HIS A 5 -10.21 5.91 6.96
CA HIS A 5 -10.43 4.64 7.66
C HIS A 5 -10.27 3.46 6.68
N CYS A 6 -9.37 2.54 7.01
CA CYS A 6 -8.90 1.48 6.14
C CYS A 6 -9.23 0.07 6.66
N ASP A 7 -10.31 -0.10 7.45
CA ASP A 7 -10.61 -1.38 8.11
C ASP A 7 -10.67 -2.58 7.15
N ASP A 8 -11.28 -2.39 5.98
CA ASP A 8 -11.50 -3.44 4.98
C ASP A 8 -10.36 -3.52 3.95
N VAL A 9 -9.38 -2.60 4.03
CA VAL A 9 -8.27 -2.45 3.09
C VAL A 9 -6.91 -2.33 3.81
N LYS A 10 -6.79 -2.89 5.02
CA LYS A 10 -5.57 -2.75 5.85
C LYS A 10 -4.29 -3.20 5.13
N ALA A 11 -4.38 -4.22 4.29
CA ALA A 11 -3.22 -4.76 3.57
C ALA A 11 -2.59 -3.76 2.60
N ILE A 12 -3.36 -2.80 2.08
CA ILE A 12 -2.90 -1.78 1.13
C ILE A 12 -2.74 -0.40 1.76
N ARG A 13 -3.00 -0.25 3.07
CA ARG A 13 -3.02 1.04 3.78
C ARG A 13 -1.78 1.90 3.51
N HIS A 14 -0.59 1.29 3.55
CA HIS A 14 0.67 2.03 3.37
C HIS A 14 0.79 2.63 1.98
N GLU A 15 0.57 1.82 0.95
CA GLU A 15 0.69 2.26 -0.44
C GLU A 15 -0.43 3.23 -0.81
N LEU A 16 -1.65 2.97 -0.33
CA LEU A 16 -2.76 3.90 -0.50
C LEU A 16 -2.44 5.26 0.13
N ALA A 17 -1.89 5.28 1.35
CA ALA A 17 -1.50 6.53 2.01
C ALA A 17 -0.44 7.29 1.22
N VAL A 18 0.58 6.59 0.69
CA VAL A 18 1.62 7.21 -0.15
C VAL A 18 1.03 7.77 -1.44
N TYR A 19 0.24 6.96 -2.15
CA TYR A 19 -0.37 7.35 -3.43
C TYR A 19 -1.28 8.57 -3.27
N VAL A 20 -2.23 8.52 -2.33
CA VAL A 20 -3.19 9.62 -2.12
C VAL A 20 -2.48 10.90 -1.68
N SER A 21 -1.43 10.78 -0.86
CA SER A 21 -0.64 11.95 -0.42
C SER A 21 0.09 12.64 -1.56
N ASP A 22 0.66 11.86 -2.48
CA ASP A 22 1.35 12.37 -3.66
C ASP A 22 0.38 13.08 -4.61
N GLN A 23 -0.81 12.51 -4.82
CA GLN A 23 -1.83 13.09 -5.70
C GLN A 23 -2.39 14.43 -5.19
N ILE A 24 -2.53 14.59 -3.87
CA ILE A 24 -3.19 15.76 -3.29
C ILE A 24 -2.24 16.75 -2.59
N GLY A 25 -0.93 16.47 -2.61
CA GLY A 25 0.07 17.32 -1.96
C GLY A 25 -0.10 17.42 -0.45
N ALA A 26 -0.39 16.30 0.23
CA ALA A 26 -0.59 16.26 1.69
C ALA A 26 0.46 15.38 2.38
N VAL A 27 0.67 15.61 3.68
CA VAL A 27 1.57 14.78 4.50
C VAL A 27 0.77 13.67 5.19
N PRO A 28 1.07 12.37 4.94
CA PRO A 28 0.40 11.28 5.59
C PRO A 28 1.00 10.97 6.97
N THR A 29 0.14 10.67 7.93
CA THR A 29 0.49 10.05 9.20
C THR A 29 -0.22 8.71 9.32
N LEU A 30 0.55 7.63 9.46
CA LEU A 30 0.03 6.27 9.50
C LEU A 30 -0.34 5.85 10.93
N LYS A 31 -1.49 5.20 11.08
CA LYS A 31 -1.95 4.55 12.31
C LYS A 31 -2.47 3.14 12.01
N THR A 32 -2.77 2.36 13.04
CA THR A 32 -3.09 0.92 12.93
C THR A 32 -4.20 0.56 11.93
N SER A 33 -5.29 1.32 11.87
CA SER A 33 -6.44 1.06 10.98
C SER A 33 -6.80 2.23 10.07
N GLU A 34 -6.05 3.32 10.16
CA GLU A 34 -6.36 4.58 9.48
C GLU A 34 -5.07 5.30 9.11
N PHE A 35 -5.18 6.29 8.24
CA PHE A 35 -4.14 7.30 8.06
C PHE A 35 -4.75 8.68 8.02
N VAL A 36 -3.98 9.68 8.45
CA VAL A 36 -4.41 11.08 8.53
C VAL A 36 -3.58 11.90 7.54
N LEU A 37 -4.24 12.63 6.67
CA LEU A 37 -3.63 13.59 5.76
C LEU A 37 -3.65 14.98 6.39
N SER A 38 -2.48 15.58 6.48
CA SER A 38 -2.32 16.97 6.92
C SER A 38 -1.97 17.84 5.72
N PRO A 39 -2.60 19.02 5.56
CA PRO A 39 -2.24 19.92 4.48
C PRO A 39 -0.81 20.45 4.70
N VAL A 40 -0.11 20.72 3.60
CA VAL A 40 1.23 21.34 3.63
C VAL A 40 1.13 22.85 3.86
N GLU A 41 0.07 23.47 3.34
CA GLU A 41 -0.24 24.90 3.48
C GLU A 41 -1.46 25.11 4.40
N ASP A 42 -1.82 26.38 4.66
CA ASP A 42 -3.02 26.72 5.44
C ASP A 42 -4.34 26.45 4.70
N GLU A 43 -4.27 25.92 3.47
CA GLU A 43 -5.44 25.54 2.69
C GLU A 43 -6.03 24.19 3.12
N PRO A 44 -7.38 24.08 3.18
CA PRO A 44 -8.02 22.82 3.49
C PRO A 44 -7.85 21.82 2.34
N ILE A 45 -7.63 20.55 2.69
CA ILE A 45 -7.55 19.46 1.71
C ILE A 45 -8.89 19.33 0.95
N ASP A 46 -8.82 19.28 -0.38
CA ASP A 46 -9.97 18.97 -1.22
C ASP A 46 -10.36 17.49 -1.07
N LYS A 47 -11.50 17.28 -0.41
CA LYS A 47 -12.05 15.94 -0.17
C LYS A 47 -12.47 15.25 -1.45
N THR A 48 -12.91 16.00 -2.45
CA THR A 48 -13.31 15.46 -3.75
C THR A 48 -12.11 14.85 -4.44
N LEU A 49 -10.97 15.56 -4.39
CA LEU A 49 -9.71 15.07 -4.93
C LEU A 49 -9.21 13.83 -4.18
N ALA A 50 -9.30 13.83 -2.85
CA ALA A 50 -8.93 12.67 -2.04
C ALA A 50 -9.80 11.44 -2.35
N VAL A 51 -11.12 11.61 -2.49
CA VAL A 51 -12.04 10.53 -2.87
C VAL A 51 -11.73 10.00 -4.27
N THR A 52 -11.45 10.89 -5.23
CA THR A 52 -11.06 10.50 -6.58
C THR A 52 -9.76 9.71 -6.59
N ALA A 53 -8.72 10.18 -5.89
CA ALA A 53 -7.44 9.48 -5.79
C ALA A 53 -7.57 8.09 -5.13
N ILE A 54 -8.37 7.98 -4.06
CA ILE A 54 -8.65 6.68 -3.42
C ILE A 54 -9.37 5.76 -4.42
N ARG A 55 -10.34 6.28 -5.16
CA ARG A 55 -11.08 5.51 -6.17
C ARG A 55 -10.12 4.99 -7.22
N GLU A 56 -9.37 5.87 -7.88
CA GLU A 56 -8.39 5.52 -8.92
C GLU A 56 -7.39 4.46 -8.46
N TYR A 57 -6.91 4.54 -7.22
CA TYR A 57 -6.03 3.51 -6.66
C TYR A 57 -6.74 2.15 -6.57
N ILE A 58 -7.95 2.10 -6.02
CA ILE A 58 -8.73 0.86 -5.95
C ILE A 58 -9.08 0.33 -7.36
N GLU A 59 -9.32 1.22 -8.33
CA GLU A 59 -9.56 0.82 -9.72
C GLU A 59 -8.32 0.18 -10.35
N SER A 60 -7.14 0.71 -10.07
CA SER A 60 -5.87 0.16 -10.54
C SER A 60 -5.60 -1.26 -10.02
N LEU A 61 -6.19 -1.62 -8.88
CA LEU A 61 -6.14 -2.98 -8.30
C LEU A 61 -7.19 -3.93 -8.91
N GLY A 62 -8.10 -3.43 -9.75
CA GLY A 62 -9.20 -4.21 -10.33
C GLY A 62 -10.34 -4.52 -9.36
N GLU A 63 -10.45 -3.78 -8.25
CA GLU A 63 -11.41 -4.04 -7.16
C GLU A 63 -12.55 -3.00 -7.10
N THR A 64 -12.79 -2.25 -8.18
CA THR A 64 -13.76 -1.13 -8.24
C THR A 64 -15.17 -1.45 -7.74
N HIS A 65 -15.66 -2.66 -8.00
CA HIS A 65 -17.01 -3.07 -7.64
C HIS A 65 -17.14 -3.66 -6.23
N ASN A 66 -16.03 -3.85 -5.53
CA ASN A 66 -16.01 -4.49 -4.22
C ASN A 66 -15.94 -3.50 -3.06
N PHE A 67 -15.59 -2.24 -3.31
CA PHE A 67 -15.41 -1.22 -2.28
C PHE A 67 -16.20 0.03 -2.57
N ASP A 68 -16.77 0.62 -1.52
CA ASP A 68 -17.38 1.94 -1.54
C ASP A 68 -16.55 2.93 -0.73
N ILE A 69 -16.57 4.19 -1.14
CA ILE A 69 -15.81 5.28 -0.54
C ILE A 69 -16.79 6.32 -0.02
N ILE A 70 -16.96 6.36 1.30
CA ILE A 70 -18.00 7.15 1.96
C ILE A 70 -17.34 8.34 2.68
N PRO A 71 -17.38 9.57 2.11
CA PRO A 71 -16.92 10.76 2.80
C PRO A 71 -17.97 11.24 3.83
N VAL A 72 -17.56 11.39 5.09
CA VAL A 72 -18.39 11.94 6.18
C VAL A 72 -17.63 13.04 6.87
N GLN A 73 -18.09 14.29 6.71
CA GLN A 73 -17.41 15.46 7.26
C GLN A 73 -15.92 15.46 6.91
N ASN A 74 -15.05 15.14 7.87
CA ASN A 74 -13.60 15.18 7.78
C ASN A 74 -12.96 13.79 7.87
N GLU A 75 -13.76 12.78 7.57
CA GLU A 75 -13.41 11.38 7.57
C GLU A 75 -13.84 10.75 6.24
N ILE A 76 -13.08 9.77 5.76
CA ILE A 76 -13.40 8.96 4.58
C ILE A 76 -13.34 7.50 5.01
N PHE A 77 -14.42 6.77 4.77
CA PHE A 77 -14.49 5.34 5.07
C PHE A 77 -14.39 4.54 3.79
N ILE A 78 -13.47 3.59 3.74
CA ILE A 78 -13.38 2.60 2.67
C ILE A 78 -14.03 1.32 3.18
N LYS A 79 -15.19 0.97 2.62
CA LYS A 79 -15.99 -0.17 3.06
C LYS A 79 -16.14 -1.21 1.97
N SER A 80 -16.02 -2.48 2.33
CA SER A 80 -16.31 -3.57 1.41
C SER A 80 -17.82 -3.75 1.24
N ILE A 81 -18.28 -3.77 -0.01
CA ILE A 81 -19.69 -4.03 -0.38
C ILE A 81 -19.96 -5.53 -0.40
N THR A 82 -18.96 -6.34 -0.80
CA THR A 82 -19.09 -7.79 -0.99
C THR A 82 -18.64 -8.61 0.22
N GLY A 83 -18.13 -7.95 1.27
CA GLY A 83 -17.52 -8.61 2.43
C GLY A 83 -16.12 -9.16 2.16
N LYS A 84 -15.57 -8.91 0.97
CA LYS A 84 -14.20 -9.27 0.59
C LYS A 84 -13.22 -8.26 1.20
N ILE A 85 -12.23 -8.75 1.94
CA ILE A 85 -11.11 -7.95 2.42
C ILE A 85 -10.01 -8.01 1.36
N ILE A 86 -9.32 -6.90 1.08
CA ILE A 86 -8.15 -6.95 0.20
C ILE A 86 -7.05 -7.71 0.94
N GLU A 87 -6.86 -8.96 0.54
CA GLU A 87 -5.68 -9.74 0.90
C GLU A 87 -4.61 -9.47 -0.16
N ARG A 88 -3.62 -8.65 0.20
CA ARG A 88 -2.39 -8.65 -0.58
C ARG A 88 -1.59 -9.83 -0.10
N ASP A 89 -1.33 -10.76 -1.01
CA ASP A 89 -0.30 -11.77 -0.83
C ASP A 89 0.98 -10.99 -0.49
N THR A 90 1.36 -10.99 0.79
CA THR A 90 2.71 -10.59 1.19
C THR A 90 3.61 -11.65 0.62
N ARG A 91 3.81 -11.65 -0.70
CA ARG A 91 5.07 -12.08 -1.26
C ARG A 91 6.07 -11.15 -0.60
N LYS A 92 6.56 -11.61 0.56
CA LYS A 92 7.90 -11.34 1.03
C LYS A 92 8.69 -11.41 -0.25
N ASP A 93 9.14 -10.25 -0.73
CA ASP A 93 10.38 -10.26 -1.47
C ASP A 93 11.30 -11.12 -0.58
N PRO A 94 11.71 -12.32 -1.02
CA PRO A 94 12.55 -13.19 -0.19
C PRO A 94 13.86 -12.49 0.19
N GLY A 95 14.09 -11.29 -0.37
CA GLY A 95 15.29 -10.51 -0.25
C GLY A 95 16.29 -11.01 -1.27
N MET A 96 17.54 -10.62 -1.04
CA MET A 96 18.66 -11.18 -1.78
C MET A 96 19.10 -12.47 -1.08
N PHE A 97 19.21 -13.56 -1.83
CA PHE A 97 19.96 -14.74 -1.43
C PHE A 97 21.45 -14.38 -1.35
N SER A 98 22.11 -14.74 -0.25
CA SER A 98 23.54 -14.45 -0.03
C SER A 98 24.32 -15.75 0.19
N CYS A 99 25.39 -15.95 -0.57
CA CYS A 99 26.28 -17.09 -0.41
C CYS A 99 27.23 -16.90 0.79
N PRO A 100 27.25 -17.83 1.76
CA PRO A 100 28.10 -17.71 2.95
C PRO A 100 29.59 -17.90 2.67
N HIS A 101 29.96 -18.47 1.51
CA HIS A 101 31.35 -18.81 1.18
C HIS A 101 32.11 -17.65 0.52
N CYS A 102 31.43 -16.87 -0.31
CA CYS A 102 32.09 -15.82 -1.10
C CYS A 102 31.31 -14.50 -1.20
N GLY A 103 30.15 -14.40 -0.56
CA GLY A 103 29.35 -13.18 -0.55
C GLY A 103 28.59 -12.90 -1.85
N PHE A 104 28.45 -13.88 -2.75
CA PHE A 104 27.58 -13.76 -3.93
C PHE A 104 26.14 -13.42 -3.51
N LEU A 105 25.54 -12.44 -4.18
CA LEU A 105 24.18 -11.96 -3.92
C LEU A 105 23.32 -12.08 -5.18
N THR A 106 22.13 -12.66 -5.06
CA THR A 106 21.15 -12.68 -6.15
C THR A 106 19.74 -12.65 -5.61
N LYS A 107 18.80 -12.11 -6.38
CA LYS A 107 17.36 -12.18 -6.09
C LYS A 107 16.71 -13.46 -6.63
N TYR A 108 17.44 -14.25 -7.42
CA TYR A 108 16.93 -15.44 -8.09
C TYR A 108 17.43 -16.72 -7.41
N GLU A 109 16.49 -17.54 -6.94
CA GLU A 109 16.81 -18.80 -6.26
C GLU A 109 17.59 -19.77 -7.16
N GLU A 110 17.23 -19.88 -8.45
CA GLU A 110 17.89 -20.78 -9.40
C GLU A 110 19.39 -20.45 -9.57
N GLU A 111 19.73 -19.16 -9.61
CA GLU A 111 21.12 -18.69 -9.67
C GLU A 111 21.85 -19.01 -8.37
N TYR A 112 21.22 -18.79 -7.22
CA TYR A 112 21.78 -19.13 -5.92
C TYR A 112 22.06 -20.63 -5.79
N GLN A 113 21.10 -21.48 -6.18
CA GLN A 113 21.23 -22.94 -6.14
C GLN A 113 22.33 -23.45 -7.09
N THR A 114 22.50 -22.81 -8.24
CA THR A 114 23.59 -23.13 -9.17
C THR A 114 24.94 -22.68 -8.60
N HIS A 115 24.99 -21.49 -8.00
CA HIS A 115 26.20 -20.92 -7.40
C HIS A 115 26.72 -21.76 -6.24
N ILE A 116 25.87 -22.13 -5.28
CA ILE A 116 26.32 -22.85 -4.06
C ILE A 116 26.93 -24.20 -4.40
N LYS A 117 26.46 -24.86 -5.47
CA LYS A 117 26.99 -26.15 -5.91
C LYS A 117 28.48 -26.07 -6.23
N ILE A 118 28.98 -24.94 -6.75
CA ILE A 118 30.40 -24.73 -7.07
C ILE A 118 31.29 -24.90 -5.84
N HIS A 119 30.79 -24.59 -4.64
CA HIS A 119 31.55 -24.71 -3.39
C HIS A 119 31.52 -26.10 -2.76
N TYR A 120 30.56 -26.94 -3.16
CA TYR A 120 30.35 -28.29 -2.61
C TYR A 120 30.64 -29.41 -3.63
N PHE A 121 31.24 -29.04 -4.76
CA PHE A 121 31.81 -29.96 -5.74
C PHE A 121 33.31 -30.14 -5.54
#